data_AF-A0A9D2UVH4-F1
#
_entry.id   AF-A0A9D2UVH4-F1
#
_cell.length_a   1.000
_cell.length_b   1.000
_cell.length_c   1.000
_cell.angle_alpha   90.00
_cell.angle_beta   90.00
_cell.angle_gamma   90.00
#
_symmetry.space_group_name_H-M   'P 1'
#
loop_
_entity.id
_entity.type
_entity.pdbx_description
1 polymer ?
#
loop_
_entity_poly.entity_id
_entity_poly.type
_entity_poly.pdbx_seq_one_letter_code
_entity_poly.pdbx_strand_id
1 'polypeptide(L)' 'MDKFENGEDVLDYFDVDNAELIYPESVSGTRRVNVDFPLWVVDALDREAKRIGVGRQAVIKTWIVQHLDEMGERPA' A
#
# COMPACT_ATOMS: atom_id res chain seq x y z
N MET A 1 -28.45 19.60 -1.19
CA MET A 1 -28.24 18.13 -1.16
C MET A 1 -28.92 17.47 -2.36
N ASP A 2 -30.09 17.97 -2.77
CA ASP A 2 -30.98 17.34 -3.75
C ASP A 2 -30.35 17.03 -5.12
N LYS A 3 -29.44 17.88 -5.65
CA LYS A 3 -28.81 17.65 -6.96
C LYS A 3 -27.97 16.37 -7.03
N PHE A 4 -27.23 16.06 -5.96
CA PHE A 4 -26.40 14.85 -5.89
C PHE A 4 -27.29 13.60 -5.81
N GLU A 5 -28.35 13.65 -5.01
CA GLU A 5 -29.30 12.53 -4.85
C GLU A 5 -30.15 12.31 -6.11
N ASN A 6 -30.36 13.35 -6.91
CA ASN A 6 -31.07 13.27 -8.19
C ASN A 6 -30.19 12.80 -9.36
N GLY A 7 -28.91 12.49 -9.13
CA GLY A 7 -27.97 12.04 -10.16
C GLY A 7 -27.58 13.13 -11.18
N GLU A 8 -27.76 14.40 -10.83
CA GLU A 8 -27.30 15.53 -11.63
C GLU A 8 -25.78 15.72 -11.49
N ASP A 9 -25.14 16.23 -12.53
CA ASP A 9 -23.72 16.57 -12.50
C ASP A 9 -23.46 17.72 -11.52
N VAL A 10 -22.50 17.53 -10.63
CA VAL A 10 -22.11 18.47 -9.58
C VAL A 10 -20.62 18.83 -9.65
N LEU A 11 -19.90 18.39 -10.70
CA LEU A 11 -18.47 18.64 -10.86
C LEU A 11 -18.12 20.13 -10.91
N ASP A 12 -19.03 20.97 -11.43
CA ASP A 12 -18.87 22.44 -11.47
C ASP A 12 -18.74 23.09 -10.07
N TYR A 13 -19.12 22.38 -9.00
CA TYR A 13 -18.99 22.85 -7.63
C TYR A 13 -17.67 22.44 -6.96
N PHE A 14 -16.85 21.62 -7.64
CA PHE A 14 -15.55 21.18 -7.13
C PHE A 14 -14.42 21.94 -7.82
N ASP A 15 -13.47 22.42 -7.03
CA ASP A 15 -12.21 22.96 -7.55
C ASP A 15 -11.28 21.78 -7.93
N VAL A 16 -11.53 21.23 -9.12
CA VAL A 16 -10.77 20.10 -9.67
C VAL A 16 -9.33 20.49 -10.03
N ASP A 17 -9.09 21.77 -10.32
CA ASP A 17 -7.77 22.29 -10.70
C ASP A 17 -6.81 22.31 -9.49
N ASN A 18 -7.34 22.47 -8.28
CA ASN A 18 -6.59 22.42 -7.02
C ASN A 18 -6.93 21.18 -6.17
N ALA A 19 -7.42 20.10 -6.78
CA ALA A 19 -7.71 18.87 -6.06
C ALA A 19 -6.43 18.28 -5.46
N GLU A 20 -6.36 18.22 -4.13
CA GLU A 20 -5.27 17.58 -3.40
C GLU A 20 -5.69 16.22 -2.86
N LEU A 21 -4.91 15.19 -3.16
CA LEU A 21 -5.11 13.87 -2.61
C LEU A 21 -4.49 13.81 -1.21
N ILE A 22 -5.29 14.07 -0.18
CA ILE A 22 -4.84 14.04 1.22
C ILE A 22 -4.86 12.60 1.73
N TYR A 23 -3.70 11.94 1.71
CA TYR A 23 -3.54 10.66 2.41
C TYR A 23 -3.49 10.90 3.92
N PRO A 24 -4.28 10.17 4.73
CA PRO A 24 -4.15 10.25 6.18
C PRO A 24 -2.73 9.85 6.60
N GLU A 25 -2.19 10.44 7.67
CA GLU A 25 -0.84 10.14 8.20
C GLU A 25 -0.62 8.63 8.46
N SER A 26 -1.70 7.88 8.69
CA SER A 26 -1.67 6.42 8.82
C SER A 26 -1.17 5.69 7.58
N VAL A 27 -1.19 6.34 6.41
CA VAL A 27 -0.78 5.80 5.11
C VAL A 27 0.64 6.24 4.72
N SER A 28 1.09 7.42 5.17
CA SER A 28 2.39 8.01 4.80
C SER A 28 3.50 7.80 5.83
N GLY A 29 3.18 7.45 7.08
CA GLY A 29 4.16 7.18 8.13
C GLY A 29 4.85 5.82 7.99
N THR A 30 6.18 5.76 8.21
CA THR A 30 6.90 4.49 8.35
C THR A 30 7.14 4.16 9.83
N ARG A 31 6.82 2.93 10.25
CA ARG A 31 7.08 2.42 11.60
C ARG A 31 8.05 1.24 11.53
N ARG A 32 9.07 1.23 12.40
CA ARG A 32 9.98 0.09 12.52
C ARG A 32 9.31 -1.03 13.30
N VAL A 33 9.35 -2.24 12.75
CA VAL A 33 8.84 -3.47 13.38
C VAL A 33 9.96 -4.50 13.37
N ASN A 34 10.16 -5.20 14.48
CA ASN A 34 11.07 -6.34 14.58
C ASN A 34 10.25 -7.63 14.51
N VAL A 35 10.72 -8.61 13.74
CA VAL A 35 10.02 -9.88 13.51
C VAL A 35 11.05 -11.01 13.50
N ASP A 36 10.74 -12.09 14.20
CA ASP A 36 11.51 -13.33 14.15
C ASP A 36 10.87 -14.31 13.16
N PHE A 37 11.70 -15.03 12.41
CA PHE A 37 11.28 -16.04 11.45
C PHE A 37 11.94 -17.38 11.75
N PRO A 38 11.26 -18.52 11.51
CA PRO A 38 11.90 -19.82 11.47
C PRO A 38 13.06 -19.86 10.46
N LEU A 39 14.10 -20.65 10.74
CA LEU A 39 15.30 -20.71 9.89
C LEU A 39 14.98 -21.03 8.42
N TRP A 40 14.05 -21.96 8.17
CA TRP A 40 13.66 -22.33 6.81
C TRP A 40 13.04 -21.16 6.02
N VAL A 41 12.38 -20.22 6.70
CA VAL A 41 11.82 -19.01 6.08
C VAL A 41 12.96 -18.07 5.69
N VAL A 42 13.94 -17.87 6.58
CA VAL A 42 15.11 -17.03 6.30
C VAL A 42 15.88 -17.56 5.09
N ASP A 43 16.12 -18.88 5.03
CA ASP A 43 16.80 -19.53 3.91
C ASP A 43 16.04 -19.37 2.59
N ALA A 44 14.70 -19.45 2.63
CA ALA A 44 13.87 -19.22 1.45
C ALA A 44 13.95 -17.77 0.96
N LEU A 45 13.87 -16.80 1.87
CA LEU A 45 14.00 -15.38 1.57
C LEU A 45 15.37 -15.04 0.98
N ASP A 46 16.44 -15.62 1.51
CA ASP A 46 17.81 -15.40 1.01
C ASP A 46 18.02 -15.96 -0.38
N ARG A 47 17.49 -17.15 -0.65
CA ARG A 47 17.53 -17.75 -1.99
C ARG A 47 16.83 -16.86 -3.01
N GLU A 48 15.67 -16.32 -2.64
CA GLU A 48 14.91 -15.43 -3.52
C GLU A 48 15.61 -14.09 -3.74
N ALA A 49 16.09 -13.48 -2.66
CA ALA A 49 16.86 -12.24 -2.71
C ALA A 49 18.05 -12.36 -3.67
N LYS A 50 18.79 -13.48 -3.58
CA LYS A 50 19.90 -13.79 -4.49
C LYS A 50 19.42 -14.01 -5.93
N ARG A 51 18.30 -14.72 -6.15
CA ARG A 51 17.75 -15.00 -7.48
C ARG A 51 17.42 -13.73 -8.26
N ILE A 52 16.85 -12.74 -7.58
CA ILE A 52 16.42 -11.48 -8.21
C ILE A 52 17.43 -10.33 -8.03
N GLY A 53 18.51 -10.55 -7.28
CA GLY A 53 19.59 -9.59 -7.11
C GLY A 53 19.26 -8.42 -6.18
N VAL A 54 18.39 -8.62 -5.18
CA VAL A 54 18.01 -7.59 -4.21
C VAL A 54 18.30 -8.03 -2.78
N GLY A 55 18.19 -7.12 -1.81
CA GLY A 55 18.32 -7.47 -0.40
C GLY A 55 17.08 -8.17 0.15
N ARG A 56 17.24 -9.01 1.18
CA ARG A 56 16.15 -9.73 1.87
C ARG A 56 14.97 -8.83 2.27
N GLN A 57 15.26 -7.62 2.77
CA GLN A 57 14.25 -6.64 3.16
C GLN A 57 13.36 -6.20 1.99
N ALA A 58 13.88 -6.15 0.77
CA ALA A 58 13.08 -5.83 -0.41
C ALA A 58 12.10 -6.97 -0.72
N VAL A 59 12.56 -8.23 -0.67
CA VAL A 59 11.68 -9.41 -0.83
C VAL A 59 10.55 -9.40 0.19
N ILE A 60 10.88 -9.23 1.47
CA ILE A 60 9.90 -9.18 2.57
C ILE A 60 8.86 -8.09 2.32
N LYS A 61 9.31 -6.87 2.00
CA LYS A 61 8.41 -5.75 1.72
C LYS A 61 7.48 -6.05 0.55
N THR A 62 8.02 -6.51 -0.57
CA THR A 62 7.24 -6.79 -1.77
C THR A 62 6.19 -7.87 -1.51
N TRP A 63 6.55 -8.99 -0.89
CA TRP A 63 5.61 -10.07 -0.61
C TRP A 63 4.51 -9.67 0.38
N ILE A 64 4.85 -8.93 1.44
CA ILE A 64 3.85 -8.44 2.39
C ILE A 64 2.87 -7.49 1.70
N VAL A 65 3.37 -6.54 0.91
CA VAL A 65 2.52 -5.60 0.18
C VAL A 65 1.63 -6.33 -0.82
N GLN A 66 2.18 -7.27 -1.60
CA GLN A 66 1.39 -8.08 -2.55
C GLN A 66 0.27 -8.85 -1.85
N HIS A 67 0.57 -9.48 -0.71
CA HIS A 67 -0.42 -10.22 0.04
C HIS A 67 -1.52 -9.32 0.61
N LEU A 68 -1.16 -8.14 1.14
CA LEU A 68 -2.13 -7.16 1.63
C LEU A 68 -2.99 -6.58 0.50
N ASP A 69 -2.39 -6.34 -0.68
CA ASP A 69 -3.11 -5.92 -1.88
C ASP A 69 -4.15 -6.96 -2.29
N GLU A 70 -3.78 -8.26 -2.30
CA GLU A 70 -4.69 -9.38 -2.58
C GLU A 70 -5.84 -9.46 -1.57
N MET A 71 -5.61 -9.04 -0.33
CA MET A 71 -6.63 -8.94 0.72
C MET A 71 -7.50 -7.69 0.62
N GLY A 72 -7.17 -6.73 -0.26
CA GLY A 72 -7.88 -5.44 -0.36
C GLY A 72 -7.54 -4.45 0.75
N GLU A 73 -6.43 -4.65 1.44
CA GLU A 73 -5.98 -3.81 2.57
C GLU A 73 -5.15 -2.60 2.11
N ARG A 74 -4.96 -2.42 0.80
CA ARG A 74 -4.29 -1.22 0.28
C ARG A 74 -5.21 -0.01 0.49
N PRO A 75 -4.79 0.99 1.29
CA PRO A 75 -5.55 2.24 1.40
C PRO A 75 -5.65 2.91 0.03
N ALA A 76 -6.85 3.40 -0.30
CA ALA A 76 -7.13 4.13 -1.53
C ALA A 76 -6.43 5.50 -1.57
#